data_AF-A0A2P6TPE4-F1
#
_entry.id   AF-A0A2P6TPE4-F1
#
_cell.length_a   1.000
_cell.length_b   1.000
_cell.length_c   1.000
_cell.angle_alpha   90.00
_cell.angle_beta   90.00
_cell.angle_gamma   90.00
#
_symmetry.space_group_name_H-M   'P 1'
#
loop_
_entity.id
_entity.type
_entity.pdbx_description
1 polymer ?
#
loop_
_entity_poly.entity_id
_entity_poly.type
_entity_poly.pdbx_seq_one_letter_code
_entity_poly.pdbx_strand_id
1 'polypeptide(L)'
;MFEIQDISPPPRSLGIHALPPSTHNGDLIEVEGSAYVVQSVVMQYKLVRGRYKRDHARLEVQGTGRMLANLFLEELYQKEGPTGSDGHSGGSSDSSSGGGGSGGGSGGTQ
;
A
#
# COMPACT_ATOMS: atom_id res chain seq x y z
N MET A 1 14.99 11.37 17.68
CA MET A 1 15.65 10.07 17.52
C MET A 1 14.57 9.07 17.19
N PHE A 2 14.90 8.18 16.27
CA PHE A 2 14.04 7.09 15.81
C PHE A 2 14.81 5.79 15.96
N GLU A 3 14.17 4.76 16.49
CA GLU A 3 14.64 3.39 16.36
C GLU A 3 14.30 2.89 14.96
N ILE A 4 15.29 2.48 14.19
CA ILE A 4 15.09 2.01 12.82
C ILE A 4 15.10 0.47 12.82
N GLN A 5 14.07 -0.12 12.22
CA GLN A 5 13.96 -1.55 12.01
C GLN A 5 13.74 -1.88 10.54
N ASP A 6 14.63 -2.70 9.98
CA ASP A 6 14.40 -3.37 8.71
C ASP A 6 13.38 -4.50 8.91
N ILE A 7 12.24 -4.39 8.26
CA ILE A 7 11.15 -5.37 8.33
C ILE A 7 11.25 -6.43 7.23
N SER A 8 12.22 -6.31 6.32
CA SER A 8 12.45 -7.33 5.30
C SER A 8 12.84 -8.66 5.97
N PRO A 9 12.28 -9.82 5.58
CA PRO A 9 12.64 -11.08 6.20
C PRO A 9 14.12 -11.45 5.94
N PRO A 10 14.91 -11.82 6.96
CA PRO A 10 14.60 -11.79 8.39
C PRO A 10 14.68 -10.36 9.00
N PRO A 11 13.73 -9.95 9.86
CA PRO A 11 13.71 -8.60 10.43
C PRO A 11 14.97 -8.30 11.26
N ARG A 12 15.47 -7.08 11.14
CA ARG A 12 16.73 -6.65 11.78
C ARG A 12 16.61 -5.24 12.35
N SER A 13 17.12 -5.03 13.56
CA SER A 13 17.27 -3.68 14.12
C SER A 13 18.50 -3.01 13.51
N LEU A 14 18.33 -1.79 13.00
CA LEU A 14 19.41 -0.95 12.48
C LEU A 14 19.87 0.11 13.50
N GLY A 15 19.36 0.04 14.74
CA GLY A 15 19.74 0.93 15.83
C GLY A 15 18.96 2.25 15.90
N ILE A 16 19.45 3.18 16.71
CA ILE A 16 18.80 4.47 16.98
C ILE A 16 19.51 5.57 16.20
N HIS A 17 18.75 6.29 15.38
CA HIS A 17 19.27 7.34 14.50
C HIS A 17 18.58 8.68 14.71
N ALA A 18 19.33 9.76 14.48
CA ALA A 18 18.82 11.12 14.53
C ALA A 18 18.41 11.56 13.13
N LEU A 19 17.17 11.25 12.75
CA LEU A 19 16.58 11.73 11.50
C LEU A 19 15.73 13.00 11.73
N PRO A 20 15.52 13.82 10.68
CA PRO A 20 14.64 14.96 10.74
C PRO A 20 13.23 14.57 11.24
N PRO A 21 12.56 15.41 12.04
CA PRO A 21 11.18 15.14 12.44
C PRO A 21 10.20 15.18 11.26
N SER A 22 10.64 15.67 10.10
CA SER A 22 9.91 15.67 8.83
C SER A 22 10.11 14.37 8.03
N THR A 23 10.62 13.30 8.62
CA THR A 23 10.67 11.99 7.98
C THR A 23 9.27 11.35 7.97
N HIS A 24 8.82 10.93 6.78
CA HIS A 24 7.50 10.37 6.53
C HIS A 24 7.59 9.04 5.74
N ASN A 25 6.44 8.40 5.55
CA ASN A 25 6.32 7.20 4.72
C ASN A 25 6.72 7.51 3.26
N GLY A 26 7.46 6.60 2.64
CA GLY A 26 7.97 6.74 1.27
C GLY A 26 9.30 7.46 1.17
N ASP A 27 9.80 8.08 2.26
CA ASP A 27 11.10 8.73 2.24
C ASP A 27 12.23 7.71 2.02
N LEU A 28 13.23 8.13 1.26
CA LEU A 28 14.48 7.39 1.11
C LEU A 28 15.47 7.86 2.16
N ILE A 29 15.93 6.94 2.99
CA ILE A 29 16.92 7.20 4.04
C ILE A 29 18.16 6.33 3.81
N GLU A 30 19.30 6.84 4.26
CA GLU A 30 20.56 6.11 4.24
C GLU A 30 20.96 5.76 5.67
N VAL A 31 21.21 4.47 5.91
CA VAL A 31 21.64 3.93 7.20
C VAL A 31 22.84 3.05 6.94
N GLU A 32 23.98 3.36 7.58
CA GLU A 32 25.24 2.58 7.44
C GLU A 32 25.69 2.35 5.98
N GLY A 33 25.47 3.34 5.10
CA GLY A 33 25.84 3.26 3.68
C GLY A 33 24.88 2.43 2.80
N SER A 34 23.74 2.00 3.36
CA SER A 34 22.70 1.28 2.63
C SER A 34 21.43 2.12 2.52
N ALA A 35 20.81 2.09 1.35
CA ALA A 35 19.57 2.82 1.08
C ALA A 35 18.33 1.99 1.47
N TYR A 36 17.44 2.64 2.21
CA TYR A 36 16.18 2.08 2.66
C TYR A 36 15.02 3.03 2.33
N VAL A 37 13.84 2.45 2.12
CA VAL A 37 12.59 3.18 1.95
C VAL A 37 11.78 3.03 3.22
N VAL A 38 11.31 4.15 3.77
CA VAL A 38 10.44 4.16 4.95
C VAL A 38 9.08 3.62 4.57
N GLN A 39 8.68 2.49 5.17
CA GLN A 39 7.35 1.92 4.97
C GLN A 39 6.35 2.49 5.98
N SER A 40 6.75 2.63 7.25
CA SER A 40 5.88 3.14 8.30
C SER A 40 6.64 3.98 9.33
N VAL A 41 6.00 5.08 9.78
CA VAL A 41 6.44 5.88 10.92
C VAL A 41 5.53 5.59 12.11
N VAL A 42 6.07 4.96 13.15
CA VAL A 42 5.33 4.58 14.36
C VAL A 42 5.72 5.52 15.51
N MET A 43 4.75 6.28 16.01
CA MET A 43 4.95 7.24 17.09
C MET A 43 4.14 6.82 18.30
N GLN A 44 4.82 6.55 19.41
CA GLN A 44 4.19 6.15 20.67
C GLN A 44 4.13 7.33 21.63
N TYR A 45 2.95 7.56 22.20
CA TYR A 45 2.69 8.64 23.13
C TYR A 45 2.22 8.08 24.47
N LYS A 46 2.64 8.70 25.57
CA LYS A 46 2.18 8.42 26.93
C LYS A 46 1.44 9.61 27.50
N LEU A 47 0.35 9.36 28.23
CA LEU A 47 -0.40 10.38 28.95
C LEU A 47 0.30 10.68 30.29
N VAL A 48 0.80 11.91 30.47
CA VAL A 48 1.51 12.35 31.67
C VAL A 48 0.89 13.64 32.19
N ARG A 49 0.30 13.58 33.39
CA ARG A 49 -0.33 14.74 34.07
C ARG A 49 -1.31 15.49 33.16
N GLY A 50 -2.22 14.75 32.51
CA GLY A 50 -3.24 15.31 31.63
C GLY A 50 -2.75 15.76 30.24
N ARG A 51 -1.50 15.48 29.86
CA ARG A 51 -0.96 15.82 28.53
C ARG A 51 -0.25 14.63 27.88
N TYR A 52 -0.50 14.40 26.59
CA TYR A 52 0.24 13.41 25.82
C TYR A 52 1.67 13.90 25.56
N LYS A 53 2.64 13.02 25.82
CA LYS A 53 4.06 13.23 25.53
C LYS A 53 4.56 12.10 24.65
N ARG A 54 5.36 12.43 23.64
CA ARG A 54 6.04 11.41 22.83
C ARG A 54 7.02 10.65 23.71
N ASP A 55 6.87 9.34 23.73
CA ASP A 55 7.69 8.42 24.53
C ASP A 55 8.69 7.67 23.66
N HIS A 56 8.23 7.14 22.53
CA HIS A 56 9.04 6.35 21.63
C HIS A 56 8.68 6.65 20.16
N ALA A 57 9.66 6.47 19.27
CA ALA A 57 9.50 6.69 17.85
C ALA A 57 10.29 5.64 17.09
N ARG A 58 9.62 4.93 16.19
CA ARG A 58 10.17 3.84 15.39
C ARG A 58 9.91 4.08 13.92
N LEU A 59 10.90 3.77 13.10
CA LEU A 59 10.82 3.77 11.65
C LEU A 59 10.96 2.34 11.16
N GLU A 60 9.94 1.87 10.46
CA GLU A 60 9.97 0.59 9.78
C GLU A 60 10.38 0.83 8.35
N VAL A 61 11.45 0.16 7.94
CA VAL A 61 12.08 0.41 6.66
C VAL A 61 12.28 -0.89 5.91
N GLN A 62 12.38 -0.76 4.59
CA GLN A 62 12.62 -1.88 3.71
C GLN A 62 13.73 -1.50 2.74
N GLY A 63 14.69 -2.39 2.52
CA GLY A 63 15.75 -2.15 1.54
C GLY A 63 15.17 -1.86 0.15
N THR A 64 15.74 -0.89 -0.57
CA THR A 64 15.22 -0.47 -1.88
C THR A 64 15.07 -1.65 -2.86
N GLY A 65 16.03 -2.59 -2.86
CA GLY A 65 15.95 -3.79 -3.69
C GLY A 65 14.74 -4.68 -3.36
N ARG A 66 14.38 -4.83 -2.08
CA ARG A 66 13.20 -5.59 -1.67
C ARG A 66 11.92 -4.88 -2.11
N MET A 67 11.87 -3.55 -2.02
CA MET A 67 10.72 -2.75 -2.50
C MET A 67 10.49 -2.98 -4.00
N LEU A 68 11.55 -2.88 -4.81
CA LEU A 68 11.48 -3.09 -6.25
C LEU A 68 11.06 -4.53 -6.60
N ALA A 69 11.59 -5.53 -5.89
CA ALA A 69 11.19 -6.92 -6.09
C ALA A 69 9.70 -7.15 -5.81
N ASN A 70 9.15 -6.55 -4.75
CA ASN A 70 7.72 -6.62 -4.46
C ASN A 70 6.88 -5.96 -5.55
N LEU A 71 7.28 -4.76 -5.99
CA LEU A 71 6.56 -4.04 -7.04
C LEU A 71 6.48 -4.88 -8.32
N PHE A 72 7.60 -5.45 -8.76
CA PHE A 72 7.64 -6.31 -9.94
C PHE A 72 6.78 -7.57 -9.78
N LEU A 73 6.83 -8.22 -8.62
CA LEU A 73 6.00 -9.40 -8.35
C LEU A 73 4.51 -9.04 -8.35
N GLU A 74 4.12 -7.92 -7.75
CA GLU A 74 2.74 -7.44 -7.73
C GLU A 74 2.23 -7.16 -9.15
N GLU A 75 3.05 -6.56 -10.01
CA GLU A 75 2.71 -6.34 -11.42
C GLU A 75 2.47 -7.66 -12.17
N LEU A 76 3.32 -8.67 -11.96
CA LEU A 76 3.15 -9.98 -12.56
C LEU A 76 1.88 -10.68 -12.05
N TYR A 77 1.64 -10.66 -10.74
CA TYR A 77 0.44 -11.26 -10.14
C TYR A 77 -0.86 -10.62 -10.64
N GLN A 78 -0.87 -9.30 -10.87
CA GLN A 78 -2.04 -8.62 -11.44
C GLN A 78 -2.28 -8.97 -12.91
N LYS A 79 -1.21 -9.23 -13.67
CA LYS A 79 -1.28 -9.63 -15.08
C LYS A 79 -1.71 -11.10 -15.26
N GLU A 80 -1.33 -11.97 -14.34
CA GLU A 80 -1.66 -13.41 -14.31
C GLU A 80 -2.84 -13.73 -13.39
N GLY A 81 -3.88 -12.90 -13.37
CA GLY A 81 -5.14 -13.22 -12.69
C GLY A 81 -5.59 -14.66 -13.02
N PRO A 82 -6.24 -15.39 -12.09
CA PRO A 82 -6.34 -16.85 -12.15
C PRO A 82 -7.09 -17.32 -13.40
N THR A 83 -6.35 -17.62 -14.47
CA THR A 83 -6.86 -18.36 -15.61
C THR A 83 -6.74 -19.85 -15.28
N GLY A 84 -7.59 -20.29 -14.36
CA GLY A 84 -7.81 -21.69 -14.02
C GLY A 84 -9.30 -21.96 -14.05
N SER A 85 -9.80 -22.39 -15.19
CA SER A 85 -11.14 -22.91 -15.40
C SER A 85 -11.40 -24.15 -14.53
N ASP A 86 -12.51 -24.18 -13.80
CA ASP A 86 -13.29 -25.39 -13.52
C ASP A 86 -14.78 -25.01 -13.46
N GLY A 87 -15.56 -25.57 -14.39
CA GLY A 87 -16.99 -25.35 -14.49
C GLY A 87 -17.78 -26.18 -13.47
N HIS A 88 -18.96 -25.70 -13.09
CA HIS A 88 -20.26 -26.37 -13.21
C HIS A 88 -21.41 -25.54 -12.61
N SER A 89 -22.52 -25.53 -13.37
CA SER A 89 -23.93 -25.35 -12.98
C SER A 89 -24.40 -24.02 -12.37
N GLY A 90 -25.36 -23.40 -13.08
CA GLY A 90 -26.25 -22.41 -12.49
C GLY A 90 -27.07 -21.69 -13.55
N GLY A 91 -27.93 -22.43 -14.27
CA GLY A 91 -28.85 -21.84 -15.22
C GLY A 91 -29.86 -20.91 -14.54
N SER A 92 -30.19 -19.81 -15.21
CA SER A 92 -31.47 -19.15 -15.08
C SER A 92 -31.91 -18.67 -16.47
N SER A 93 -32.82 -19.46 -17.04
CA SER A 93 -33.73 -19.07 -18.10
C SER A 93 -34.55 -17.86 -17.66
N ASP A 94 -34.61 -16.82 -18.49
CA ASP A 94 -35.77 -15.93 -18.53
C ASP A 94 -35.92 -15.30 -19.93
N SER A 95 -37.03 -15.70 -20.55
CA SER A 95 -37.92 -15.06 -21.52
C SER A 95 -37.46 -13.91 -22.41
N SER A 96 -37.71 -14.16 -23.71
CA SER A 96 -38.29 -13.21 -24.68
C SER A 96 -39.17 -12.10 -24.10
N SER A 97 -39.04 -10.87 -24.62
CA SER A 97 -40.13 -10.16 -25.32
C SER A 97 -39.77 -8.70 -25.66
N GLY A 98 -40.18 -8.28 -26.88
CA GLY A 98 -40.46 -6.88 -27.25
C GLY A 98 -39.25 -5.94 -27.38
N GLY A 99 -39.10 -5.13 -28.42
CA GLY A 99 -40.05 -4.64 -29.39
C GLY A 99 -39.80 -3.14 -29.59
N GLY A 100 -39.44 -2.76 -30.82
CA GLY A 100 -39.73 -1.45 -31.41
C GLY A 100 -38.92 -0.24 -30.94
N GLY A 101 -38.77 0.73 -31.84
CA GLY A 101 -38.65 2.14 -31.44
C GLY A 101 -37.46 2.90 -31.98
N SER A 102 -37.57 3.32 -33.23
CA SER A 102 -36.83 4.40 -33.88
C SER A 102 -37.00 5.78 -33.22
N GLY A 103 -35.96 6.61 -33.30
CA GLY A 103 -36.01 8.09 -33.16
C GLY A 103 -34.80 8.61 -32.36
N GLY A 104 -33.93 9.51 -32.82
CA GLY A 104 -34.03 10.52 -33.87
C GLY A 104 -34.29 11.91 -33.27
N GLY A 105 -33.27 12.78 -33.26
CA GLY A 105 -33.38 14.23 -32.99
C GLY A 105 -33.00 14.65 -31.56
N SER A 106 -31.91 15.38 -31.32
CA SER A 106 -31.58 16.78 -31.67
C SER A 106 -32.07 17.81 -30.63
N GLY A 107 -31.12 18.50 -30.00
CA GLY A 107 -31.21 19.94 -29.74
C GLY A 107 -31.69 20.41 -28.35
N GLY A 108 -30.82 21.14 -27.66
CA GLY A 108 -31.14 22.53 -27.28
C GLY A 108 -31.37 22.85 -25.79
N THR A 109 -30.57 23.84 -25.32
CA THR A 109 -30.85 24.82 -24.25
C THR A 109 -30.89 24.30 -22.81
N GLN A 110 -30.36 24.96 -21.79
CA GLN A 110 -29.65 26.25 -21.63
C GLN A 110 -28.70 26.10 -20.43
#